data_AF-A0A923Y1E4-F1
#
_entry.id   AF-A0A923Y1E4-F1
#
_cell.length_a   1.000
_cell.length_b   1.000
_cell.length_c   1.000
_cell.angle_alpha   90.00
_cell.angle_beta   90.00
_cell.angle_gamma   90.00
#
_symmetry.space_group_name_H-M   'P 1'
#
loop_
_entity.id
_entity.type
_entity.pdbx_description
1 polymer ?
#
loop_
_entity_poly.entity_id
_entity_poly.type
_entity_poly.pdbx_seq_one_letter_code
_entity_poly.pdbx_strand_id
1 'polypeptide(L)'
;MLIQEMHDNNLGDAAFTMQFRYHSTGQQSEMNDPKMDALLDKALSETGADRTRDFQEANRINADEIVPAVPMFQMVSYMRIGERIAYTPNALSGVIIEVSSAKLK
;
A
#
# COMPACT_ATOMS: atom_id res chain seq x y z
N MET A 1 -17.17 10.87 10.08
CA MET A 1 -17.89 9.70 9.52
C MET A 1 -16.88 8.57 9.52
N LEU A 2 -17.21 7.38 10.02
CA LEU A 2 -16.30 6.23 9.94
C LEU A 2 -16.58 5.50 8.62
N ILE A 3 -15.57 5.38 7.77
CA ILE A 3 -15.67 4.70 6.47
C ILE A 3 -14.97 3.35 6.57
N GLN A 4 -15.64 2.29 6.10
CA GLN A 4 -14.98 1.02 5.88
C GLN A 4 -14.50 0.97 4.44
N GLU A 5 -13.20 0.84 4.24
CA GLU A 5 -12.58 0.81 2.93
C GLU A 5 -11.42 -0.18 2.87
N MET A 6 -10.97 -0.45 1.66
CA MET A 6 -9.89 -1.37 1.34
C MET A 6 -8.88 -0.60 0.49
N HIS A 7 -7.61 -0.69 0.83
CA HIS A 7 -6.53 -0.09 0.04
C HIS A 7 -5.39 -1.07 -0.14
N ASP A 8 -4.76 -1.03 -1.30
CA ASP A 8 -3.63 -1.89 -1.64
C ASP A 8 -2.30 -1.30 -1.10
N ASN A 9 -1.28 -2.14 -1.05
CA ASN A 9 0.12 -1.74 -0.94
C ASN A 9 0.90 -2.47 -2.02
N ASN A 10 0.79 -1.97 -3.26
CA ASN A 10 1.32 -2.65 -4.41
C ASN A 10 2.84 -2.84 -4.27
N LEU A 11 3.33 -4.07 -4.40
CA LEU A 11 4.74 -4.47 -4.25
C LEU A 11 5.37 -4.26 -2.85
N GLY A 12 4.58 -3.85 -1.85
CA GLY A 12 5.04 -3.78 -0.45
C GLY A 12 5.89 -2.56 -0.09
N ASP A 13 5.95 -1.53 -0.93
CA ASP A 13 6.66 -0.28 -0.61
C ASP A 13 5.74 0.72 0.12
N ALA A 14 6.11 1.07 1.36
CA ALA A 14 5.38 2.01 2.21
C ALA A 14 5.03 3.34 1.50
N ALA A 15 5.86 3.83 0.57
CA ALA A 15 5.58 5.06 -0.16
C ALA A 15 4.22 5.03 -0.89
N PHE A 16 3.77 3.87 -1.36
CA PHE A 16 2.49 3.74 -2.07
C PHE A 16 1.32 4.10 -1.16
N THR A 17 1.22 3.44 0.00
CA THR A 17 0.11 3.68 0.94
C THR A 17 0.29 5.00 1.69
N MET A 18 1.49 5.26 2.22
CA MET A 18 1.70 6.37 3.14
C MET A 18 1.48 7.73 2.47
N GLN A 19 1.98 7.92 1.25
CA GLN A 19 1.78 9.18 0.53
C GLN A 19 0.31 9.38 0.10
N PHE A 20 -0.35 8.30 -0.30
CA PHE A 20 -1.70 8.39 -0.84
C PHE A 20 -2.77 8.61 0.23
N ARG A 21 -2.53 8.09 1.45
CA ARG A 21 -3.50 8.01 2.54
C ARG A 21 -3.20 8.93 3.72
N TYR A 22 -1.93 9.27 3.95
CA TYR A 22 -1.51 9.94 5.19
C TYR A 22 -0.81 11.28 4.97
N HIS A 23 -0.37 11.58 3.74
CA HIS A 23 0.05 12.94 3.38
C HIS A 23 -1.18 13.81 3.10
N SER A 24 -1.19 15.08 3.51
CA SER A 24 -2.35 15.99 3.40
C SER A 24 -2.82 16.25 1.96
N THR A 25 -1.96 15.99 0.97
CA THR A 25 -2.28 16.11 -0.47
C THR A 25 -2.54 14.76 -1.15
N GLY A 26 -2.55 13.67 -0.39
CA GLY A 26 -2.89 12.34 -0.87
C GLY A 26 -4.35 12.27 -1.34
N GLN A 27 -4.62 11.57 -2.45
CA GLN A 27 -5.96 11.57 -3.05
C GLN A 27 -7.03 10.90 -2.17
N GLN A 28 -6.61 10.02 -1.25
CA GLN A 28 -7.47 9.37 -0.27
C GLN A 28 -7.06 9.73 1.17
N SER A 29 -6.44 10.89 1.34
CA SER A 29 -6.08 11.37 2.67
C SER A 29 -7.27 11.98 3.37
N GLU A 30 -7.46 11.58 4.62
CA GLU A 30 -8.40 12.18 5.55
C GLU A 30 -7.68 13.00 6.63
N MET A 31 -6.36 13.18 6.47
CA MET A 31 -5.50 13.87 7.43
C MET A 31 -5.02 15.23 6.91
N ASN A 32 -4.71 16.12 7.84
CA ASN A 32 -4.01 17.37 7.57
C ASN A 32 -3.03 17.67 8.73
N ASP A 33 -1.85 17.05 8.70
CA ASP A 33 -0.80 17.21 9.70
C ASP A 33 0.53 17.60 9.03
N PRO A 34 0.96 18.87 9.14
CA PRO A 34 2.20 19.35 8.55
C PRO A 34 3.47 18.61 9.02
N LYS A 35 3.45 18.00 10.22
CA LYS A 35 4.60 17.23 10.73
C LYS A 35 4.67 15.86 10.06
N MET A 36 3.52 15.21 9.88
CA MET A 36 3.43 13.96 9.12
C MET A 36 3.86 14.20 7.68
N ASP A 37 3.38 15.27 7.06
CA ASP A 37 3.76 15.64 5.69
C ASP A 37 5.28 15.79 5.55
N ALA A 38 5.90 16.58 6.44
CA ALA A 38 7.34 16.79 6.42
C ALA A 38 8.14 15.48 6.62
N LEU A 39 7.65 14.57 7.46
CA LEU A 39 8.28 13.26 7.67
C LEU A 39 8.15 12.35 6.44
N LEU A 40 6.99 12.35 5.78
CA LEU A 40 6.76 11.57 4.57
C LEU A 40 7.57 12.11 3.39
N ASP A 41 7.61 13.44 3.22
CA ASP A 41 8.45 14.10 2.20
C ASP A 41 9.94 13.76 2.40
N LYS A 42 10.40 13.77 3.66
CA LYS A 42 11.77 13.35 4.01
C LYS A 42 12.00 11.89 3.63
N ALA A 43 11.14 10.98 4.07
CA ALA A 43 11.27 9.55 3.78
C ALA A 43 11.26 9.25 2.27
N LEU A 44 10.45 9.98 1.49
CA LEU A 44 10.39 9.85 0.03
C LEU A 44 11.68 10.34 -0.67
N SER A 45 12.39 11.30 -0.07
CA SER A 45 13.67 11.81 -0.60
C SER A 45 14.88 10.95 -0.24
N GLU A 46 14.76 10.10 0.77
CA GLU A 46 15.84 9.24 1.27
C GLU A 46 15.90 7.88 0.55
N THR A 47 16.96 7.11 0.81
CA THR A 47 17.10 5.73 0.32
C THR A 47 17.65 4.81 1.41
N GLY A 48 17.52 3.49 1.23
CA GLY A 48 18.12 2.50 2.14
C GLY A 48 17.59 2.58 3.57
N ALA A 49 18.50 2.47 4.54
CA ALA A 49 18.15 2.34 5.96
C ALA A 49 17.50 3.61 6.54
N ASP A 50 17.90 4.80 6.08
CA ASP A 50 17.30 6.05 6.55
C ASP A 50 15.83 6.15 6.13
N ARG A 51 15.55 5.85 4.86
CA ARG A 51 14.17 5.73 4.35
C ARG A 51 13.35 4.72 5.14
N THR A 52 13.91 3.54 5.43
CA THR A 52 13.22 2.51 6.21
C THR A 52 12.88 3.00 7.62
N ARG A 53 13.83 3.63 8.31
CA ARG A 53 13.62 4.17 9.66
C ARG A 53 12.52 5.23 9.66
N ASP A 54 12.55 6.16 8.71
CA ASP A 54 11.61 7.27 8.68
C ASP A 54 10.18 6.81 8.34
N PHE A 55 10.01 5.84 7.43
CA PHE A 55 8.69 5.21 7.22
C PHE A 55 8.20 4.39 8.42
N GLN A 56 9.11 3.76 9.17
CA GLN A 56 8.75 3.07 10.41
C GLN A 56 8.26 4.05 11.47
N GLU A 57 8.92 5.20 11.62
CA GLU A 57 8.49 6.25 12.54
C GLU A 57 7.13 6.83 12.13
N ALA A 58 6.91 7.10 10.85
CA ALA A 58 5.61 7.55 10.36
C ALA A 58 4.51 6.53 10.64
N ASN A 59 4.77 5.24 10.45
CA ASN A 59 3.83 4.17 10.80
C ASN A 59 3.56 4.09 12.31
N ARG A 60 4.59 4.26 13.16
CA ARG A 60 4.44 4.30 14.61
C ARG A 60 3.52 5.45 15.04
N ILE A 61 3.76 6.66 14.53
CA ILE A 61 2.90 7.83 14.81
C ILE A 61 1.45 7.56 14.37
N ASN A 62 1.26 7.00 13.17
CA ASN A 62 -0.07 6.63 12.70
C ASN A 62 -0.74 5.56 13.57
N ALA A 63 -0.01 4.55 14.03
CA ALA A 63 -0.57 3.44 14.80
C ALA A 63 -0.85 3.80 16.27
N ASP A 64 0.02 4.60 16.89
CA ASP A 64 0.04 4.80 18.34
C ASP A 64 -0.46 6.18 18.78
N GLU A 65 -0.37 7.20 17.91
CA GLU A 65 -0.64 8.59 18.29
C GLU A 65 -1.86 9.19 17.56
N ILE A 66 -1.87 9.15 16.22
CA ILE A 66 -2.92 9.79 15.42
C ILE A 66 -4.11 8.85 15.16
N VAL A 67 -3.82 7.58 14.87
CA VAL A 67 -4.79 6.51 14.61
C VAL A 67 -5.85 6.90 13.56
N PRO A 68 -5.44 7.27 12.32
CA PRO A 68 -6.39 7.66 11.26
C PRO A 68 -7.20 6.49 10.72
N ALA A 69 -6.71 5.26 10.86
CA ALA A 69 -7.39 4.05 10.43
C ALA A 69 -7.14 2.92 11.43
N VAL A 70 -8.09 2.00 11.54
CA VAL A 70 -7.98 0.78 12.36
C VAL A 70 -7.86 -0.42 11.40
N PRO A 71 -6.66 -1.02 11.25
CA PRO A 71 -6.48 -2.18 10.38
C PRO A 71 -7.30 -3.37 10.88
N MET A 72 -8.11 -3.96 9.99
CA MET A 72 -8.96 -5.11 10.34
C MET A 72 -8.35 -6.45 9.93
N PHE A 73 -7.80 -6.54 8.72
CA PHE A 73 -7.24 -7.78 8.16
C PHE A 73 -6.28 -7.46 7.02
N GLN A 74 -5.37 -8.40 6.74
CA GLN A 74 -4.52 -8.38 5.56
C GLN A 74 -5.30 -8.97 4.38
N MET A 75 -5.39 -8.24 3.27
CA MET A 75 -6.12 -8.70 2.09
C MET A 75 -5.32 -9.78 1.35
N VAL A 76 -6.00 -10.86 0.97
CA VAL A 76 -5.42 -11.95 0.16
C VAL A 76 -6.36 -12.29 -1.00
N SER A 77 -5.78 -12.54 -2.17
CA SER A 77 -6.53 -12.90 -3.38
C SER A 77 -6.35 -14.38 -3.70
N TYR A 78 -7.48 -15.05 -3.98
CA TYR A 78 -7.49 -16.44 -4.45
C TYR A 78 -7.91 -16.49 -5.92
N MET A 79 -7.24 -17.31 -6.71
CA MET A 79 -7.51 -17.45 -8.14
C MET A 79 -7.54 -18.93 -8.53
N ARG A 80 -8.55 -19.33 -9.32
CA ARG A 80 -8.62 -20.64 -9.96
C ARG A 80 -8.19 -20.53 -11.41
N ILE A 81 -7.24 -21.37 -11.83
CA ILE A 81 -6.80 -21.47 -13.22
C ILE A 81 -7.56 -22.60 -13.92
N GLY A 82 -8.18 -22.28 -15.05
CA GLY A 82 -8.87 -23.28 -15.86
C GLY A 82 -7.90 -24.26 -16.49
N GLU A 83 -8.33 -25.52 -16.71
CA GLU A 83 -7.45 -26.57 -17.23
C GLU A 83 -6.82 -26.25 -18.59
N ARG A 84 -7.51 -25.46 -19.42
CA ARG A 84 -7.05 -25.00 -20.75
C ARG A 84 -6.08 -23.83 -20.71
N ILE A 85 -5.80 -23.26 -19.53
CA ILE A 85 -4.97 -22.07 -19.37
C ILE A 85 -3.63 -22.47 -18.76
N ALA A 86 -2.54 -22.11 -19.43
CA ALA A 86 -1.19 -22.11 -18.88
C ALA A 86 -0.89 -20.73 -18.29
N TYR A 87 -1.02 -20.61 -16.97
CA TYR A 87 -0.69 -19.41 -16.20
C TYR A 87 -0.28 -19.81 -14.79
N THR A 88 0.78 -19.18 -14.29
CA THR A 88 1.25 -19.33 -12.90
C THR A 88 1.01 -18.02 -12.17
N PRO A 89 0.12 -17.97 -11.16
CA PRO A 89 -0.10 -16.77 -10.36
C PRO A 89 1.18 -16.25 -9.72
N ASN A 90 1.27 -14.93 -9.57
CA ASN A 90 2.37 -14.20 -8.97
C ASN A 90 1.81 -13.05 -8.09
N ALA A 91 2.70 -12.23 -7.51
CA ALA A 91 2.32 -11.15 -6.60
C ALA A 91 1.39 -10.09 -7.23
N LEU A 92 1.42 -9.92 -8.56
CA LEU A 92 0.56 -8.98 -9.27
C LEU A 92 -0.79 -9.58 -9.68
N SER A 93 -0.96 -10.90 -9.65
CA SER A 93 -2.17 -11.57 -10.16
C SER A 93 -3.47 -11.12 -9.50
N GLY A 94 -3.41 -10.60 -8.28
CA GLY A 94 -4.55 -10.03 -7.57
C GLY A 94 -4.95 -8.62 -8.01
N VAL A 95 -4.08 -7.94 -8.76
CA VAL A 95 -4.21 -6.53 -9.17
C VAL A 95 -4.35 -6.42 -10.68
N ILE A 96 -3.44 -7.06 -11.42
CA ILE A 96 -3.37 -7.04 -12.88
C ILE A 96 -2.90 -8.40 -13.43
N ILE A 97 -3.49 -8.81 -14.55
CA ILE A 97 -3.04 -9.97 -15.31
C ILE A 97 -2.68 -9.50 -16.71
N GLU A 98 -1.39 -9.58 -17.04
CA GLU A 98 -0.93 -9.34 -18.40
C GLU A 98 -1.45 -10.44 -19.31
N VAL A 99 -2.22 -10.10 -20.34
CA VAL A 99 -2.80 -11.09 -21.28
C VAL A 99 -1.69 -11.93 -21.93
N SER A 100 -0.53 -11.33 -22.21
CA SER A 100 0.64 -12.00 -22.76
C SER A 100 1.27 -13.05 -21.84
N SER A 101 1.00 -12.98 -20.53
CA SER A 101 1.51 -13.92 -19.52
C SER A 101 0.69 -15.21 -19.42
N ALA A 102 -0.51 -15.25 -20.00
CA ALA A 102 -1.37 -16.42 -20.05
C ALA A 102 -1.44 -16.99 -21.47
N LYS A 103 -1.45 -18.32 -21.59
CA LYS A 103 -1.58 -19.01 -22.89
C LYS A 103 -2.68 -20.06 -22.83
N LEU A 104 -3.28 -20.36 -23.97
CA LEU A 104 -4.04 -21.59 -24.13
C LEU A 104 -3.05 -22.76 -24.20
N LYS A 105 -3.38 -23.86 -23.53
CA LYS A 105 -2.67 -25.13 -23.66
C LYS A 105 -3.01 -25.81 -24.98
#